data_AF-A0A640Y9Y0-F1
#
_entry.id   AF-A0A640Y9Y0-F1
#
_cell.length_a   1.000
_cell.length_b   1.000
_cell.length_c   1.000
_cell.angle_alpha   90.00
_cell.angle_beta   90.00
_cell.angle_gamma   90.00
#
_symmetry.space_group_name_H-M   'P 1'
#
loop_
_entity.id
_entity.type
_entity.pdbx_description
1 polymer ?
#
loop_
_entity_poly.entity_id
_entity_poly.type
_entity_poly.pdbx_seq_one_letter_code
_entity_poly.pdbx_strand_id
1 'polypeptide(L)'
;MSTLAGPTTLCGIELAHPIINASGTFDAIAARRAFGDGVLERFPFSAYVSKTITPEPRAGNPPPRLWEEAAGLVNSIGLPNKGLAGFLESDLPVLAALGVPLIVSVMAT
;
A
#
# COMPACT_ATOMS: atom_id res chain seq x y z
N MET A 1 1.89 23.66 14.90
CA MET A 1 1.35 23.15 13.63
C MET A 1 2.51 23.03 12.66
N SER A 2 3.04 21.82 12.48
CA SER A 2 4.10 21.56 11.50
C SER A 2 3.56 21.89 10.12
N THR A 3 4.24 22.77 9.39
CA THR A 3 4.01 22.95 7.96
C THR A 3 3.99 21.57 7.30
N LEU A 4 2.87 21.19 6.70
CA LEU A 4 2.86 20.07 5.77
C LEU A 4 3.95 20.37 4.75
N ALA A 5 4.99 19.53 4.72
CA ALA A 5 6.11 19.74 3.84
C ALA A 5 5.59 19.86 2.41
N GLY A 6 6.08 20.88 1.70
CA GLY A 6 5.62 21.22 0.36
C GLY A 6 5.95 20.16 -0.69
N PRO A 7 5.76 20.48 -1.98
CA PRO A 7 6.08 19.57 -3.07
C PRO A 7 7.51 19.04 -2.99
N THR A 8 7.70 17.78 -3.37
CA THR A 8 9.01 17.11 -3.40
C THR A 8 9.10 16.17 -4.60
N THR A 9 10.33 15.89 -5.04
CA THR A 9 10.59 14.89 -6.08
C THR A 9 11.19 13.63 -5.44
N LEU A 10 10.70 12.46 -5.82
CA LEU A 10 11.24 11.15 -5.42
C LEU A 10 11.54 10.32 -6.67
N CYS A 11 12.80 10.02 -6.93
CA CYS A 11 13.21 9.23 -8.11
C CYS A 11 12.64 9.75 -9.45
N GLY A 12 12.47 11.07 -9.58
CA GLY A 12 11.87 11.72 -10.77
C GLY A 12 10.34 11.77 -10.77
N ILE A 13 9.67 11.30 -9.71
CA ILE A 13 8.23 11.41 -9.51
C ILE A 13 7.94 12.67 -8.69
N GLU A 14 7.13 13.57 -9.24
CA GLU A 14 6.64 14.75 -8.54
C GLU A 14 5.54 14.37 -7.56
N LEU A 15 5.71 14.75 -6.29
CA LEU A 15 4.79 14.48 -5.20
C LEU A 15 4.28 15.81 -4.63
N ALA A 16 2.97 15.93 -4.44
CA ALA A 16 2.35 17.12 -3.85
C ALA A 16 2.86 17.44 -2.43
N HIS A 17 3.28 16.41 -1.70
CA HIS A 17 3.88 16.44 -0.37
C HIS A 17 4.69 15.15 -0.13
N PRO A 18 5.58 15.05 0.87
CA PRO A 18 6.43 13.87 1.05
C PRO A 18 5.74 12.66 1.70
N ILE A 19 4.48 12.78 2.12
CA ILE A 19 3.78 11.70 2.82
C ILE A 19 3.26 10.62 1.84
N ILE A 20 3.80 9.41 1.98
CA ILE A 20 3.40 8.18 1.28
C ILE A 20 3.19 7.06 2.29
N ASN A 21 2.39 6.04 1.98
CA ASN A 21 2.22 4.89 2.87
C ASN A 21 3.41 3.93 2.80
N ALA A 22 3.68 3.21 3.89
CA ALA A 22 4.54 2.03 3.82
C ALA A 22 3.78 0.85 3.19
N SER A 23 4.47 0.03 2.40
CA SER A 23 3.90 -1.20 1.84
C SER A 23 3.24 -2.06 2.92
N GLY A 24 2.03 -2.56 2.65
CA GLY A 24 1.31 -3.47 3.54
C GLY A 24 0.67 -2.83 4.78
N THR A 25 0.79 -1.51 4.98
CA THR A 25 0.19 -0.79 6.12
C THR A 25 -1.18 -0.16 5.82
N PHE A 26 -1.50 0.03 4.54
CA PHE A 26 -2.78 0.53 4.06
C PHE A 26 -3.18 -0.23 2.79
N ASP A 27 -4.39 -0.77 2.76
CA ASP A 27 -4.95 -1.48 1.59
C ASP A 27 -6.07 -0.62 0.99
N ALA A 28 -5.76 0.03 -0.13
CA ALA A 28 -6.70 0.93 -0.80
C ALA A 28 -7.96 0.21 -1.33
N ILE A 29 -7.82 -1.05 -1.77
CA ILE A 29 -8.95 -1.85 -2.29
C ILE A 29 -9.87 -2.23 -1.13
N ALA A 30 -9.31 -2.69 -0.02
CA ALA A 30 -10.08 -2.99 1.19
C ALA A 30 -10.73 -1.72 1.78
N ALA A 31 -10.00 -0.61 1.83
CA ALA A 31 -10.51 0.66 2.34
C ALA A 31 -11.70 1.17 1.50
N ARG A 32 -11.59 1.12 0.16
CA ARG A 32 -12.70 1.45 -0.75
C ARG A 32 -13.92 0.57 -0.50
N ARG A 33 -13.73 -0.74 -0.29
CA ARG A 33 -14.84 -1.67 0.01
C ARG A 33 -15.52 -1.36 1.34
N ALA A 34 -14.74 -1.00 2.37
CA ALA A 34 -15.26 -0.74 3.71
C ALA A 34 -15.90 0.65 3.86
N PHE A 35 -15.37 1.66 3.17
CA PHE A 35 -15.72 3.07 3.38
C PHE A 35 -16.29 3.78 2.14
N GLY A 36 -16.39 3.09 1.00
CA GLY A 36 -16.89 3.62 -0.27
C GLY A 36 -15.86 4.45 -1.05
N ASP A 37 -16.32 5.06 -2.14
CA ASP A 37 -15.48 5.82 -3.07
C ASP A 37 -14.91 7.12 -2.47
N GLY A 38 -15.50 7.64 -1.39
CA GLY A 38 -15.04 8.86 -0.74
C GLY A 38 -13.62 8.78 -0.16
N VAL A 39 -13.11 7.58 0.12
CA VAL A 39 -11.69 7.36 0.50
C VAL A 39 -10.74 7.62 -0.67
N LEU A 40 -11.19 7.41 -1.91
CA LEU A 40 -10.40 7.68 -3.11
C LEU A 40 -10.44 9.16 -3.50
N GLU A 41 -11.59 9.82 -3.32
CA GLU A 41 -11.72 11.26 -3.58
C GLU A 41 -10.83 12.11 -2.67
N ARG A 42 -10.58 11.63 -1.44
CA ARG A 42 -9.72 12.29 -0.45
C ARG A 42 -8.55 11.39 -0.09
N PHE A 43 -7.86 10.87 -1.11
CA PHE A 43 -6.72 9.99 -0.89
C PHE A 43 -5.63 10.73 -0.08
N PRO A 44 -5.20 10.20 1.08
CA PRO A 44 -4.37 10.95 2.02
C PRO A 44 -2.87 10.94 1.67
N PHE A 45 -2.47 10.28 0.59
CA PHE A 45 -1.07 10.10 0.20
C PHE A 45 -0.79 10.76 -1.16
N SER A 46 0.43 11.26 -1.35
CA SER A 46 0.86 11.84 -2.63
C SER A 46 1.30 10.78 -3.65
N ALA A 47 1.54 9.56 -3.19
CA ALA A 47 1.72 8.34 -3.98
C ALA A 47 1.29 7.14 -3.15
N TYR A 48 0.90 6.05 -3.80
CA TYR A 48 0.50 4.80 -3.15
C TYR A 48 1.55 3.71 -3.34
N VAL A 49 2.01 3.12 -2.24
CA VAL A 49 2.85 1.92 -2.25
C VAL A 49 1.96 0.70 -2.06
N SER A 50 1.85 -0.13 -3.10
CA SER A 50 1.08 -1.38 -3.02
C SER A 50 1.67 -2.37 -2.03
N LYS A 51 0.85 -3.33 -1.58
CA LYS A 51 1.33 -4.48 -0.81
C LYS A 51 2.36 -5.25 -1.64
N THR A 52 3.42 -5.71 -0.98
CA THR A 52 4.48 -6.47 -1.63
C THR A 52 3.94 -7.68 -2.39
N ILE A 53 4.26 -7.77 -3.68
CA ILE A 53 3.96 -8.92 -4.53
C ILE A 53 5.17 -9.84 -4.64
N THR A 54 4.91 -11.12 -4.88
CA THR A 54 5.91 -12.15 -5.18
C THR A 54 5.63 -12.78 -6.54
N PRO A 55 6.59 -13.49 -7.18
CA PRO A 55 6.31 -14.19 -8.43
C PRO A 55 5.11 -15.13 -8.30
N GLU A 56 5.15 -16.01 -7.30
CA GLU A 56 4.09 -16.96 -6.96
C GLU A 56 3.20 -16.47 -5.81
N PRO A 57 1.93 -16.91 -5.72
CA PRO A 57 1.06 -16.60 -4.59
C PRO A 57 1.62 -17.07 -3.25
N ARG A 58 1.28 -16.34 -2.19
CA ARG A 58 1.65 -16.70 -0.81
C ARG A 58 0.45 -16.58 0.11
N ALA A 59 0.27 -17.57 1.00
CA ALA A 59 -0.78 -17.56 2.02
C ALA A 59 -0.45 -16.66 3.22
N GLY A 60 0.82 -16.31 3.42
CA GLY A 60 1.30 -15.64 4.63
C GLY A 60 1.54 -16.61 5.79
N ASN A 61 1.92 -16.06 6.94
CA ASN A 61 2.13 -16.85 8.15
C ASN A 61 0.79 -17.17 8.83
N PRO A 62 0.72 -18.29 9.59
CA PRO A 62 -0.46 -18.62 10.38
C PRO A 62 -0.71 -17.58 11.49
N PRO A 63 -1.96 -17.39 11.93
CA PRO A 63 -2.27 -16.56 13.10
C PRO A 63 -1.80 -17.23 14.42
N PRO A 64 -1.55 -16.47 15.49
CA PRO A 64 -1.58 -15.01 15.56
C PRO A 64 -0.36 -14.39 14.85
N ARG A 65 -0.60 -13.28 14.14
CA ARG A 65 0.41 -12.61 13.28
C ARG A 65 0.50 -11.10 13.49
N LEU A 66 -0.21 -10.61 14.50
CA LEU A 66 -0.26 -9.23 14.96
C LEU A 66 -0.20 -9.27 16.48
N TRP A 67 0.60 -8.40 17.07
CA TRP A 67 0.71 -8.25 18.51
C TRP A 67 0.85 -6.76 18.85
N GLU A 68 -0.09 -6.25 19.64
CA GLU A 68 -0.08 -4.84 20.07
C GLU A 68 0.92 -4.65 21.21
N GLU A 69 1.66 -3.54 21.14
CA GLU A 69 2.61 -3.11 22.15
C GLU A 69 2.35 -1.65 22.53
N ALA A 70 2.86 -1.23 23.69
CA ALA A 70 2.55 0.11 24.24
C ALA A 70 2.87 1.28 23.29
N ALA A 71 3.81 1.10 22.35
CA ALA A 71 4.23 2.12 21.40
C ALA A 71 4.02 1.70 19.92
N GLY A 72 3.21 0.67 19.65
CA GLY A 72 2.94 0.26 18.27
C GLY A 72 2.48 -1.18 18.14
N LEU A 73 2.92 -1.84 17.08
CA LEU A 73 2.46 -3.18 16.73
C LEU A 73 3.60 -3.99 16.11
N VAL A 74 3.79 -5.20 16.62
CA VAL A 74 4.65 -6.23 16.03
C VAL A 74 3.82 -7.04 15.04
N ASN A 75 4.37 -7.30 13.86
CA ASN A 75 3.70 -8.09 12.84
C ASN A 75 4.60 -9.20 12.29
N SER A 76 4.00 -10.34 11.99
CA SER A 76 4.62 -11.47 11.31
C SER A 76 3.69 -11.94 10.21
N ILE A 77 3.38 -11.06 9.25
CA ILE A 77 2.30 -11.27 8.28
C ILE A 77 2.64 -12.36 7.23
N GLY A 78 3.92 -12.49 6.86
CA GLY A 78 4.40 -13.52 5.92
C GLY A 78 4.15 -13.24 4.44
N LEU A 79 3.85 -11.98 4.09
CA LEU A 79 3.59 -11.51 2.72
C LEU A 79 2.44 -12.24 1.98
N PRO A 80 1.22 -12.34 2.54
CA PRO A 80 0.09 -12.92 1.84
C PRO A 80 -0.27 -12.07 0.62
N ASN A 81 -0.19 -12.67 -0.57
CA ASN A 81 -0.44 -11.98 -1.84
C ASN A 81 -0.82 -12.99 -2.94
N LYS A 82 -1.35 -12.47 -4.05
CA LYS A 82 -1.90 -13.27 -5.16
C LYS A 82 -0.87 -13.69 -6.22
N GLY A 83 0.41 -13.44 -5.99
CA GLY A 83 1.47 -13.60 -7.00
C GLY A 83 1.41 -12.51 -8.07
N LEU A 84 2.38 -12.53 -8.99
CA LEU A 84 2.47 -11.54 -10.06
C LEU A 84 1.27 -11.61 -10.99
N ALA A 85 0.89 -12.81 -11.41
CA ALA A 85 -0.25 -13.01 -12.31
C ALA A 85 -1.56 -12.46 -11.71
N GLY A 86 -1.86 -12.84 -10.45
CA GLY A 86 -3.05 -12.36 -9.76
C GLY A 86 -3.03 -10.85 -9.49
N PHE A 87 -1.86 -10.26 -9.23
CA PHE A 87 -1.72 -8.81 -9.10
C PHE A 87 -2.04 -8.09 -10.41
N LEU A 88 -1.45 -8.52 -11.53
CA LEU A 88 -1.66 -7.91 -12.85
C LEU A 88 -3.13 -8.01 -13.30
N GLU A 89 -3.77 -9.15 -13.05
CA GLU A 89 -5.16 -9.38 -13.47
C GLU A 89 -6.18 -8.64 -12.60
N SER A 90 -5.95 -8.56 -11.28
CA SER A 90 -6.98 -8.12 -10.34
C SER A 90 -6.69 -6.82 -9.60
N ASP A 91 -5.48 -6.63 -9.07
CA ASP A 91 -5.19 -5.51 -8.17
C ASP A 91 -4.69 -4.28 -8.95
N LEU A 92 -3.78 -4.48 -9.91
CA LEU A 92 -3.16 -3.39 -10.68
C LEU A 92 -4.18 -2.48 -11.39
N PRO A 93 -5.22 -2.98 -12.09
CA PRO A 93 -6.18 -2.11 -12.76
C PRO A 93 -6.93 -1.18 -11.79
N VAL A 94 -7.23 -1.67 -10.59
CA VAL A 94 -7.93 -0.89 -9.56
C VAL A 94 -6.98 0.14 -8.93
N LEU A 95 -5.74 -0.25 -8.66
CA LEU A 95 -4.74 0.63 -8.04
C LEU A 95 -4.24 1.73 -8.99
N ALA A 96 -4.17 1.45 -10.29
CA ALA A 96 -3.83 2.45 -11.30
C ALA A 96 -4.88 3.57 -11.41
N ALA A 97 -6.11 3.34 -10.95
CA ALA A 97 -7.20 4.31 -10.97
C ALA A 97 -7.23 5.26 -9.76
N LEU A 98 -6.27 5.19 -8.84
CA LEU A 98 -6.23 6.02 -7.61
C LEU A 98 -5.91 7.50 -7.88
N GLY A 99 -5.49 7.87 -9.09
CA GLY A 99 -5.18 9.26 -9.45
C GLY A 99 -3.88 9.82 -8.85
N VAL A 100 -3.12 8.98 -8.14
CA VAL A 100 -1.78 9.28 -7.62
C VAL A 100 -0.76 8.29 -8.19
N PRO A 101 0.54 8.64 -8.25
CA PRO A 101 1.58 7.71 -8.66
C PRO A 101 1.52 6.40 -7.86
N LEU A 102 1.64 5.28 -8.57
CA LEU A 102 1.68 3.94 -8.00
C LEU A 102 3.13 3.46 -7.93
N ILE A 103 3.57 3.07 -6.73
CA ILE A 103 4.85 2.41 -6.47
C ILE A 103 4.56 0.95 -6.15
N VAL A 104 5.14 0.03 -6.92
CA VAL A 104 4.94 -1.41 -6.72
C VAL A 104 6.04 -1.98 -5.83
N SER A 105 5.66 -2.51 -4.67
CA SER A 105 6.58 -3.22 -3.79
C SER A 105 6.73 -4.66 -4.28
N VAL A 106 7.96 -5.11 -4.48
CA VAL A 106 8.28 -6.43 -5.04
C VAL A 106 9.27 -7.17 -4.15
N MET A 107 9.05 -8.46 -3.98
CA MET A 107 10.02 -9.40 -3.41
C MET A 107 10.20 -10.57 -4.36
N ALA A 108 11.43 -10.78 -4.85
CA ALA A 108 11.81 -11.88 -5.71
C ALA A 108 13.02 -12.59 -5.09
N THR A 109 12.74 -13.60 -4.28
CA THR A 109 13.72 -14.52 -3.67
C THR A 109 13.12 -15.90 -3.59
#